data_AF-A0A7Y2AK52-F1
#
_entry.id   AF-A0A7Y2AK52-F1
#
_cell.length_a   1.000
_cell.length_b   1.000
_cell.length_c   1.000
_cell.angle_alpha   90.00
_cell.angle_beta   90.00
_cell.angle_gamma   90.00
#
_symmetry.space_group_name_H-M   'P 1'
#
loop_
_entity.id
_entity.type
_entity.pdbx_description
1 polymer ?
#
loop_
_entity_poly.entity_id
_entity_poly.type
_entity_poly.pdbx_seq_one_letter_code
_entity_poly.pdbx_strand_id
1 'polypeptide(L)'
;MRAFAVFALAVAASMVSAQDNANFAQPIATTVQLPTFGVSFDANGVLQATLHTDLTGQLMAHRLAAAGEVLPGNLARPSKQRKVSVVRLQRAMSDLVDDGNEPTVVMQKLAGLTRITSIFCYPDDGDIVLLGPAEPWVENLGGVTVGIHTGRPTLHLADLMVALRAYQPNHNNGGFVGCTINPNRQGMQKLQAFQKQIPKVVSQHERERIARWVADGVHESLGMSQVQVFGISPHTHFAHVMIEADYRMKRIAVGVEQPPVRMTTFSAALTTARNGALQRWWFTPSYDSVRASPDRLAMQITGQGVQLQTENKDMLPDGSIVDADRKPTRAARAYATSFTQQYDDIANASAVYAQLRQLTDFLIVAAYLRKHDWYARTNWDARDWMDESFYSVNTLPKPINAPPVVNAFWKQHRLFVPAGGGVSIVAEKALEVIEDDASLALARNNLHRPNQDAWWWD
;
A
#
# COMPACT_ATOMS: atom_id res chain seq x y z
N MET A 1 -68.22 2.78 40.67
CA MET A 1 -67.94 1.82 41.75
C MET A 1 -66.54 1.26 41.52
N ARG A 2 -65.57 1.71 42.34
CA ARG A 2 -64.15 1.25 42.54
C ARG A 2 -63.26 1.06 41.29
N ALA A 3 -62.25 1.88 40.95
CA ALA A 3 -61.06 2.42 41.67
C ALA A 3 -59.71 1.72 41.31
N PHE A 4 -58.83 2.52 40.66
CA PHE A 4 -57.35 2.61 40.78
C PHE A 4 -56.45 1.49 40.18
N ALA A 5 -55.25 1.73 39.63
CA ALA A 5 -54.31 2.84 39.75
C ALA A 5 -53.41 3.07 38.51
N VAL A 6 -52.94 4.32 38.38
CA VAL A 6 -51.93 4.87 37.47
C VAL A 6 -50.52 4.63 38.03
N PHE A 7 -49.52 4.40 37.16
CA PHE A 7 -48.12 4.72 37.47
C PHE A 7 -47.41 5.26 36.23
N ALA A 8 -47.17 6.57 36.25
CA ALA A 8 -46.12 7.26 35.49
C ALA A 8 -45.01 7.59 36.49
N LEU A 9 -43.74 7.42 36.12
CA LEU A 9 -42.64 7.99 36.89
C LEU A 9 -41.57 8.56 35.95
N ALA A 10 -41.33 9.86 36.10
CA ALA A 10 -40.20 10.61 35.60
C ALA A 10 -39.03 10.53 36.61
N VAL A 11 -37.78 10.46 36.13
CA VAL A 11 -36.56 10.80 36.89
C VAL A 11 -35.52 11.29 35.85
N ALA A 12 -35.38 12.59 35.64
CA ALA A 12 -34.50 13.56 36.33
C ALA A 12 -33.07 13.59 35.77
N ALA A 13 -32.74 14.74 35.18
CA ALA A 13 -31.39 15.16 34.86
C ALA A 13 -30.66 15.61 36.14
N SER A 14 -29.38 15.28 36.25
CA SER A 14 -28.47 15.91 37.20
C SER A 14 -27.11 16.11 36.55
N MET A 15 -26.77 17.39 36.32
CA MET A 15 -25.41 17.84 36.14
C MET A 15 -24.72 17.87 37.51
N VAL A 16 -23.54 17.28 37.63
CA VAL A 16 -22.54 17.63 38.64
C VAL A 16 -21.15 17.62 38.00
N SER A 17 -20.39 18.62 38.43
CA SER A 17 -19.14 19.19 37.96
C SER A 17 -17.92 18.26 38.02
N ALA A 18 -16.89 18.68 37.28
CA ALA A 18 -15.56 18.10 37.17
C ALA A 18 -14.86 17.80 38.50
N GLN A 19 -14.14 16.69 38.52
CA GLN A 19 -12.98 16.49 39.38
C GLN A 19 -11.96 15.62 38.64
N ASP A 20 -10.79 16.23 38.37
CA ASP A 20 -9.60 15.54 37.89
C ASP A 20 -9.26 14.37 38.81
N ASN A 21 -9.11 13.18 38.24
CA ASN A 21 -8.13 12.21 38.72
C ASN A 21 -7.77 11.21 37.63
N ALA A 22 -6.48 11.17 37.36
CA ALA A 22 -5.82 10.19 36.52
C ALA A 22 -6.15 8.77 36.98
N ASN A 23 -6.63 7.94 36.06
CA ASN A 23 -6.47 6.49 36.12
C ASN A 23 -6.44 5.94 34.68
N PHE A 24 -5.25 5.49 34.30
CA PHE A 24 -4.97 4.66 33.14
C PHE A 24 -5.59 3.26 33.32
N ALA A 25 -5.77 2.57 32.19
CA ALA A 25 -6.22 1.19 32.01
C ALA A 25 -7.74 0.96 32.02
N GLN A 26 -8.37 1.19 30.86
CA GLN A 26 -9.56 0.43 30.47
C GLN A 26 -9.10 -0.95 29.96
N PRO A 27 -9.77 -2.05 30.32
CA PRO A 27 -9.40 -3.38 29.87
C PRO A 27 -9.61 -3.49 28.35
N ILE A 28 -8.59 -4.00 27.65
CA ILE A 28 -8.68 -4.33 26.22
C ILE A 28 -9.79 -5.37 26.07
N ALA A 29 -10.93 -4.94 25.53
CA ALA A 29 -12.01 -5.85 25.17
C ALA A 29 -11.42 -6.95 24.28
N THR A 30 -11.66 -8.22 24.64
CA THR A 30 -11.31 -9.39 23.83
C THR A 30 -12.20 -9.42 22.59
N THR A 31 -11.97 -8.48 21.69
CA THR A 31 -12.57 -8.48 20.36
C THR A 31 -11.89 -9.57 19.56
N VAL A 32 -12.69 -10.48 18.99
CA VAL A 32 -12.20 -11.43 17.98
C VAL A 32 -11.56 -10.60 16.88
N GLN A 33 -10.23 -10.64 16.78
CA GLN A 33 -9.52 -9.93 15.73
C GLN A 33 -9.88 -10.58 14.40
N LEU A 34 -10.37 -9.75 13.47
CA LEU A 34 -10.61 -10.21 12.11
C LEU A 34 -9.29 -10.73 11.52
N PRO A 35 -9.34 -11.80 10.69
CA PRO A 35 -8.14 -12.32 10.05
C PRO A 35 -7.42 -11.24 9.24
N THR A 36 -6.09 -11.20 9.33
CA THR A 36 -5.25 -10.35 8.48
C THR A 36 -4.83 -11.14 7.26
N PHE A 37 -5.21 -10.67 6.07
CA PHE A 37 -4.74 -11.22 4.80
C PHE A 37 -3.35 -10.68 4.47
N GLY A 38 -2.47 -11.56 4.01
CA GLY A 38 -1.14 -11.22 3.52
C GLY A 38 -0.74 -12.10 2.34
N VAL A 39 0.47 -11.86 1.84
CA VAL A 39 1.11 -12.69 0.82
C VAL A 39 2.52 -13.03 1.25
N SER A 40 2.93 -14.27 1.00
CA SER A 40 4.33 -14.72 1.13
C SER A 40 4.82 -15.31 -0.18
N PHE A 41 6.14 -15.30 -0.39
CA PHE A 41 6.78 -15.98 -1.52
C PHE A 41 7.68 -17.10 -1.01
N ASP A 42 7.57 -18.29 -1.60
CA ASP A 42 8.46 -19.38 -1.28
C ASP A 42 9.85 -19.21 -1.92
N ALA A 43 10.78 -20.13 -1.62
CA ALA A 43 12.13 -20.11 -2.17
C ALA A 43 12.19 -20.24 -3.70
N ASN A 44 11.11 -20.74 -4.33
CA ASN A 44 10.97 -20.85 -5.79
C ASN A 44 10.30 -19.60 -6.39
N GLY A 45 10.00 -18.58 -5.58
CA GLY A 45 9.36 -17.35 -6.02
C GLY A 45 7.86 -17.51 -6.32
N VAL A 46 7.20 -18.53 -5.75
CA VAL A 46 5.76 -18.74 -5.91
C VAL A 46 5.00 -17.98 -4.82
N LEU A 47 4.07 -17.14 -5.25
CA LEU A 47 3.16 -16.38 -4.40
C LEU A 47 2.17 -17.31 -3.69
N GLN A 48 2.04 -17.15 -2.37
CA GLN A 48 1.04 -17.82 -1.55
C GLN A 48 0.24 -16.79 -0.76
N ALA A 49 -1.09 -16.89 -0.80
CA ALA A 49 -1.95 -16.07 0.05
C ALA A 49 -1.98 -16.64 1.46
N THR A 50 -1.72 -15.80 2.46
CA THR A 50 -1.71 -16.20 3.88
C THR A 50 -2.86 -15.55 4.62
N LEU A 51 -3.37 -16.27 5.62
CA LEU A 51 -4.39 -15.79 6.54
C LEU A 51 -3.84 -15.87 7.96
N HIS A 52 -3.63 -14.73 8.59
CA HIS A 52 -3.12 -14.64 9.94
C HIS A 52 -4.30 -14.42 10.91
N THR A 53 -4.42 -15.26 11.93
CA THR A 53 -5.51 -15.18 12.91
C THR A 53 -4.95 -15.19 14.32
N ASP A 54 -5.53 -14.36 15.19
CA ASP A 54 -5.29 -14.35 16.63
C ASP A 54 -6.64 -14.39 17.34
N LEU A 55 -7.20 -15.60 17.45
CA LEU A 55 -8.57 -15.79 17.98
C LEU A 55 -8.70 -15.34 19.44
N THR A 56 -7.61 -15.39 20.22
CA THR A 56 -7.60 -15.02 21.64
C THR A 56 -7.13 -13.58 21.86
N GLY A 57 -6.50 -12.95 20.87
CA GLY A 57 -5.88 -11.62 20.98
C GLY A 57 -4.59 -11.62 21.83
N GLN A 58 -4.15 -12.78 22.31
CA GLN A 58 -3.01 -12.89 23.23
C GLN A 58 -1.69 -12.57 22.54
N LEU A 59 -1.51 -13.00 21.29
CA LEU A 59 -0.28 -12.75 20.55
C LEU A 59 -0.11 -11.24 20.32
N MET A 60 -1.17 -10.56 19.88
CA MET A 60 -1.14 -9.12 19.70
C MET A 60 -0.91 -8.38 21.03
N ALA A 61 -1.55 -8.81 22.12
CA ALA A 61 -1.36 -8.22 23.45
C ALA A 61 0.10 -8.34 23.93
N HIS A 62 0.73 -9.49 23.76
CA HIS A 62 2.14 -9.69 24.10
C HIS A 62 3.07 -8.78 23.29
N ARG A 63 2.81 -8.63 21.98
CA ARG A 63 3.59 -7.76 21.10
C ARG A 63 3.46 -6.28 21.49
N LEU A 64 2.26 -5.84 21.86
CA LEU A 64 2.03 -4.48 22.35
C LEU A 64 2.76 -4.19 23.66
N ALA A 65 2.76 -5.15 24.60
CA ALA A 65 3.50 -5.02 25.86
C ALA A 65 5.01 -4.89 25.59
N ALA A 66 5.57 -5.75 24.74
CA ALA A 66 6.99 -5.70 24.37
C ALA A 66 7.38 -4.39 23.66
N ALA A 67 6.51 -3.88 22.77
CA ALA A 67 6.77 -2.62 22.07
C ALA A 67 6.85 -1.42 23.04
N GLY A 68 6.01 -1.41 24.08
CA GLY A 68 6.01 -0.37 25.11
C GLY A 68 7.29 -0.31 25.97
N GLU A 69 7.99 -1.43 26.12
CA GLU A 69 9.25 -1.50 26.87
C GLU A 69 10.47 -1.06 26.05
N VAL A 70 10.40 -1.21 24.73
CA VAL A 70 11.55 -1.04 23.82
C VAL A 70 11.67 0.37 23.25
N LEU A 71 10.58 1.14 23.11
CA LEU A 71 10.59 2.46 22.49
C LEU A 71 10.82 3.57 23.52
N PRO A 72 12.02 4.19 23.60
CA PRO A 72 12.30 5.20 24.61
C PRO A 72 11.76 6.60 24.25
N GLY A 73 11.45 7.38 25.28
CA GLY A 73 11.26 8.83 25.19
C GLY A 73 10.16 9.25 24.19
N ASN A 74 10.51 10.13 23.25
CA ASN A 74 9.56 10.67 22.26
C ASN A 74 9.07 9.63 21.26
N LEU A 75 9.75 8.49 21.09
CA LEU A 75 9.28 7.41 20.21
C LEU A 75 8.05 6.70 20.78
N ALA A 76 7.85 6.73 22.09
CA ALA A 76 6.67 6.17 22.76
C ALA A 76 5.41 7.05 22.60
N ARG A 77 5.52 8.23 21.98
CA ARG A 77 4.41 9.19 21.83
C ARG A 77 4.11 9.46 20.36
N PRO A 78 2.83 9.63 20.00
CA PRO A 78 2.46 10.07 18.66
C PRO A 78 2.91 11.52 18.43
N SER A 79 3.33 11.79 17.19
CA SER A 79 3.73 13.10 16.70
C SER A 79 2.94 13.43 15.44
N LYS A 80 2.37 14.63 15.40
CA LYS A 80 1.63 15.10 14.21
C LYS A 80 2.56 15.42 13.04
N GLN A 81 3.81 15.75 13.34
CA GLN A 81 4.77 16.25 12.37
C GLN A 81 6.20 15.97 12.85
N ARG A 82 6.58 14.69 12.87
CA ARG A 82 7.95 14.27 13.10
C ARG A 82 8.81 14.64 11.90
N LYS A 83 10.04 15.02 12.17
CA LYS A 83 11.04 15.44 11.18
C LYS A 83 12.15 14.41 11.17
N VAL A 84 12.58 14.00 9.98
CA VAL A 84 13.72 13.12 9.77
C VAL A 84 14.65 13.77 8.76
N SER A 85 15.84 14.16 9.21
CA SER A 85 16.90 14.63 8.32
C SER A 85 17.53 13.42 7.63
N VAL A 86 17.43 13.40 6.30
CA VAL A 86 17.99 12.33 5.47
C VAL A 86 19.52 12.36 5.50
N VAL A 87 20.10 13.55 5.44
CA VAL A 87 21.55 13.74 5.43
C VAL A 87 22.19 13.36 6.77
N ARG A 88 21.58 13.77 7.89
CA ARG A 88 22.06 13.40 9.23
C ARG A 88 21.83 11.92 9.52
N LEU A 89 20.72 11.35 9.03
CA LEU A 89 20.47 9.91 9.13
C LEU A 89 21.54 9.11 8.38
N GLN A 90 21.95 9.55 7.18
CA GLN A 90 23.06 8.91 6.47
C GLN A 90 24.33 8.93 7.31
N ARG A 91 24.73 10.08 7.85
CA ARG A 91 25.95 10.18 8.68
C ARG A 91 25.89 9.27 9.90
N ALA A 92 24.79 9.30 10.65
CA ALA A 92 24.59 8.45 11.81
C ALA A 92 24.59 6.95 11.47
N MET A 93 24.16 6.59 10.26
CA MET A 93 24.27 5.21 9.77
C MET A 93 25.70 4.85 9.37
N SER A 94 26.43 5.75 8.69
CA SER A 94 27.82 5.53 8.33
C SER A 94 28.68 5.28 9.57
N ASP A 95 28.49 6.06 10.65
CA ASP A 95 29.19 5.86 11.92
C ASP A 95 28.95 4.43 12.48
N LEU A 96 27.71 3.94 12.41
CA LEU A 96 27.39 2.57 12.86
C LEU A 96 28.02 1.50 11.97
N VAL A 97 27.98 1.69 10.66
CA VAL A 97 28.52 0.73 9.68
C VAL A 97 30.04 0.66 9.78
N ASP A 98 30.71 1.78 9.97
CA ASP A 98 32.17 1.86 10.18
C ASP A 98 32.59 1.13 11.46
N ASP A 99 31.74 1.15 12.49
CA ASP A 99 31.90 0.38 13.74
C ASP A 99 31.48 -1.10 13.60
N GLY A 100 31.06 -1.55 12.41
CA GLY A 100 30.63 -2.92 12.13
C GLY A 100 29.23 -3.27 12.64
N ASN A 101 28.42 -2.27 12.98
CA ASN A 101 27.05 -2.44 13.46
C ASN A 101 26.01 -2.26 12.34
N GLU A 102 24.86 -2.92 12.50
CA GLU A 102 23.72 -2.71 11.61
C GLU A 102 22.92 -1.46 11.99
N PRO A 103 22.20 -0.83 11.02
CA PRO A 103 21.30 0.26 11.32
C PRO A 103 20.21 -0.16 12.31
N THR A 104 20.00 0.67 13.35
CA THR A 104 19.01 0.39 14.40
C THR A 104 17.59 0.30 13.83
N VAL A 105 16.69 -0.40 14.54
CA VAL A 105 15.26 -0.46 14.16
C VAL A 105 14.63 0.93 14.04
N VAL A 106 15.05 1.89 14.87
CA VAL A 106 14.56 3.29 14.79
C VAL A 106 14.94 3.92 13.45
N MET A 107 16.16 3.71 12.96
CA MET A 107 16.61 4.15 11.64
C MET A 107 15.84 3.42 10.53
N GLN A 108 15.72 2.10 10.63
CA GLN A 108 15.01 1.27 9.64
C GLN A 108 13.53 1.67 9.48
N LYS A 109 12.89 2.15 10.55
CA LYS A 109 11.49 2.61 10.55
C LYS A 109 11.34 4.13 10.44
N LEU A 110 12.40 4.85 10.06
CA LEU A 110 12.43 6.32 9.91
C LEU A 110 11.78 7.04 11.10
N ALA A 111 12.21 6.66 12.31
CA ALA A 111 11.69 7.17 13.58
C ALA A 111 10.15 7.04 13.73
N GLY A 112 9.53 6.03 13.13
CA GLY A 112 8.10 5.75 13.27
C GLY A 112 7.20 6.65 12.40
N LEU A 113 7.76 7.37 11.43
CA LEU A 113 6.96 8.07 10.42
C LEU A 113 5.99 7.10 9.75
N THR A 114 4.74 7.47 9.59
CA THR A 114 3.70 6.65 8.93
C THR A 114 3.28 7.21 7.57
N ARG A 115 3.70 8.43 7.24
CA ARG A 115 3.44 9.07 5.95
C ARG A 115 4.42 10.23 5.73
N ILE A 116 4.73 10.53 4.48
CA ILE A 116 5.39 11.79 4.10
C ILE A 116 4.30 12.79 3.73
N THR A 117 4.24 13.91 4.44
CA THR A 117 3.36 15.03 4.09
C THR A 117 4.12 16.12 3.35
N SER A 118 5.36 16.38 3.76
CA SER A 118 6.19 17.44 3.19
C SER A 118 7.67 17.07 3.22
N ILE A 119 8.44 17.71 2.36
CA ILE A 119 9.90 17.65 2.34
C ILE A 119 10.47 19.06 2.25
N PHE A 120 11.50 19.36 3.02
CA PHE A 120 12.17 20.66 3.04
C PHE A 120 13.66 20.51 2.77
N CYS A 121 14.22 21.43 1.99
CA CYS A 121 15.63 21.55 1.66
C CYS A 121 16.22 22.79 2.32
N TYR A 122 17.38 22.63 2.93
CA TYR A 122 18.15 23.68 3.57
C TYR A 122 19.56 23.70 2.96
N PRO A 123 19.75 24.42 1.83
CA PRO A 123 21.03 24.51 1.15
C PRO A 123 22.17 24.98 2.06
N ASP A 124 21.93 26.04 2.85
CA ASP A 124 22.94 26.65 3.72
C ASP A 124 23.42 25.70 4.83
N ASP A 125 22.55 24.79 5.28
CA ASP A 125 22.88 23.79 6.29
C ASP A 125 23.26 22.42 5.70
N GLY A 126 23.20 22.28 4.37
CA GLY A 126 23.42 21.03 3.67
C GLY A 126 22.48 19.90 4.12
N ASP A 127 21.17 20.18 4.22
CA ASP A 127 20.22 19.23 4.81
C ASP A 127 18.91 19.10 4.02
N ILE A 128 18.30 17.92 4.10
CA ILE A 128 17.00 17.57 3.51
C ILE A 128 16.18 16.87 4.59
N VAL A 129 14.99 17.38 4.87
CA VAL A 129 14.15 16.93 5.98
C VAL A 129 12.83 16.40 5.45
N LEU A 130 12.50 15.16 5.79
CA LEU A 130 11.18 14.55 5.60
C LEU A 130 10.29 14.92 6.79
N LEU A 131 9.03 15.25 6.53
CA LEU A 131 8.05 15.60 7.55
C LEU A 131 6.78 14.76 7.40
N GLY A 132 6.20 14.35 8.53
CA GLY A 132 4.87 13.74 8.55
C GLY A 132 4.46 13.19 9.91
N PRO A 133 3.27 12.58 10.01
CA PRO A 133 2.82 11.96 11.25
C PRO A 133 3.69 10.76 11.60
N ALA A 134 3.98 10.58 12.89
CA ALA A 134 4.68 9.44 13.43
C ALA A 134 4.01 8.93 14.70
N GLU A 135 4.23 7.68 15.03
CA GLU A 135 3.71 7.06 16.25
C GLU A 135 4.59 5.90 16.70
N PRO A 136 4.47 5.45 17.97
CA PRO A 136 5.05 4.18 18.38
C PRO A 136 4.50 3.04 17.53
N TRP A 137 5.31 1.99 17.31
CA TRP A 137 4.99 0.92 16.38
C TRP A 137 5.13 -0.48 16.99
N VAL A 138 4.49 -1.43 16.33
CA VAL A 138 4.47 -2.85 16.68
C VAL A 138 4.36 -3.69 15.42
N GLU A 139 4.80 -4.94 15.45
CA GLU A 139 4.55 -5.88 14.36
C GLU A 139 3.13 -6.46 14.45
N ASN A 140 2.32 -6.26 13.41
CA ASN A 140 1.00 -6.87 13.33
C ASN A 140 1.08 -8.37 13.01
N LEU A 141 -0.06 -9.07 13.04
CA LEU A 141 -0.13 -10.51 12.81
C LEU A 141 0.43 -10.97 11.44
N GLY A 142 0.43 -10.08 10.45
CA GLY A 142 0.98 -10.32 9.12
C GLY A 142 2.47 -9.98 8.98
N GLY A 143 3.17 -9.64 10.07
CA GLY A 143 4.59 -9.31 10.05
C GLY A 143 4.89 -7.86 9.62
N VAL A 144 3.87 -7.02 9.43
CA VAL A 144 4.06 -5.62 9.03
C VAL A 144 4.22 -4.76 10.27
N THR A 145 5.25 -3.91 10.30
CA THR A 145 5.42 -2.89 11.33
C THR A 145 4.40 -1.78 11.15
N VAL A 146 3.46 -1.66 12.08
CA VAL A 146 2.37 -0.69 12.05
C VAL A 146 2.40 0.17 13.32
N GLY A 147 1.93 1.39 13.20
CA GLY A 147 1.75 2.27 14.33
C GLY A 147 0.64 1.78 15.26
N ILE A 148 0.85 1.92 16.57
CA ILE A 148 0.00 1.33 17.61
C ILE A 148 -1.38 1.98 17.65
N HIS A 149 -1.52 3.27 17.32
CA HIS A 149 -2.79 3.96 17.43
C HIS A 149 -3.59 3.92 16.13
N THR A 150 -2.95 4.12 14.98
CA THR A 150 -3.67 4.19 13.71
C THR A 150 -3.69 2.87 12.93
N GLY A 151 -2.81 1.92 13.25
CA GLY A 151 -2.62 0.70 12.46
C GLY A 151 -1.96 0.94 11.11
N ARG A 152 -1.51 2.17 10.81
CA ARG A 152 -0.82 2.49 9.56
C ARG A 152 0.60 1.95 9.58
N PRO A 153 1.10 1.40 8.47
CA PRO A 153 2.49 0.95 8.38
C PRO A 153 3.46 2.11 8.62
N THR A 154 4.57 1.82 9.30
CA THR A 154 5.70 2.77 9.34
C THR A 154 6.39 2.83 7.98
N LEU A 155 6.94 3.98 7.63
CA LEU A 155 7.85 4.12 6.50
C LEU A 155 9.11 3.27 6.73
N HIS A 156 9.62 2.65 5.68
CA HIS A 156 10.83 1.82 5.74
C HIS A 156 11.99 2.51 5.04
N LEU A 157 13.15 2.51 5.70
CA LEU A 157 14.41 3.00 5.12
C LEU A 157 14.77 2.26 3.83
N ALA A 158 14.55 0.93 3.79
CA ALA A 158 14.80 0.13 2.60
C ALA A 158 14.02 0.63 1.38
N ASP A 159 12.76 1.07 1.57
CA ASP A 159 11.94 1.58 0.47
C ASP A 159 12.36 3.00 0.03
N LEU A 160 12.82 3.83 0.97
CA LEU A 160 13.46 5.11 0.66
C LEU A 160 14.72 4.89 -0.19
N MET A 161 15.58 3.95 0.19
CA MET A 161 16.80 3.60 -0.56
C MET A 161 16.48 3.13 -1.98
N VAL A 162 15.47 2.27 -2.13
CA VAL A 162 15.00 1.83 -3.46
C VAL A 162 14.53 3.01 -4.31
N ALA A 163 13.76 3.94 -3.74
CA ALA A 163 13.30 5.11 -4.47
C ALA A 163 14.44 6.07 -4.87
N LEU A 164 15.40 6.32 -3.97
CA LEU A 164 16.59 7.14 -4.28
C LEU A 164 17.45 6.49 -5.38
N ARG A 165 17.60 5.16 -5.35
CA ARG A 165 18.31 4.38 -6.39
C ARG A 165 17.58 4.36 -7.74
N ALA A 166 16.24 4.41 -7.73
CA ALA A 166 15.45 4.55 -8.95
C ALA A 166 15.57 5.96 -9.57
N TYR A 167 15.99 6.96 -8.79
CA TYR A 167 16.08 8.37 -9.16
C TYR A 167 17.46 8.97 -8.83
N GLN A 168 18.53 8.28 -9.20
CA GLN A 168 19.91 8.71 -8.92
C GLN A 168 20.24 10.09 -9.53
N PRO A 169 21.10 10.89 -8.86
CA PRO A 169 21.67 12.11 -9.43
C PRO A 169 22.38 11.82 -10.75
N ASN A 170 22.30 12.76 -11.69
CA ASN A 170 23.01 12.72 -12.97
C ASN A 170 22.69 11.49 -13.86
N HIS A 171 21.67 10.71 -13.53
CA HIS A 171 21.18 9.60 -14.33
C HIS A 171 19.82 9.95 -14.94
N ASN A 172 19.72 9.85 -16.27
CA ASN A 172 18.45 9.98 -16.99
C ASN A 172 17.58 8.70 -16.91
N ASN A 173 17.95 7.74 -16.06
CA ASN A 173 17.09 6.63 -15.68
C ASN A 173 16.04 7.16 -14.71
N GLY A 174 15.08 7.93 -15.24
CA GLY A 174 13.79 8.22 -14.63
C GLY A 174 12.78 7.46 -15.45
N GLY A 175 12.21 6.41 -14.90
CA GLY A 175 11.47 5.48 -15.73
C GLY A 175 10.64 4.58 -14.88
N PHE A 176 9.33 4.62 -15.15
CA PHE A 176 8.34 3.61 -14.85
C PHE A 176 8.78 2.52 -13.85
N VAL A 177 8.31 2.65 -12.62
CA VAL A 177 8.39 1.58 -11.61
C VAL A 177 7.06 0.85 -11.61
N GLY A 178 7.10 -0.48 -11.62
CA GLY A 178 5.85 -1.24 -11.65
C GLY A 178 6.02 -2.73 -11.52
N CYS A 179 4.89 -3.42 -11.50
CA CYS A 179 4.83 -4.86 -11.59
C CYS A 179 3.64 -5.29 -12.43
N THR A 180 3.67 -6.53 -12.92
CA THR A 180 2.50 -7.17 -13.52
C THR A 180 2.37 -8.60 -13.05
N ILE A 181 1.12 -9.07 -12.97
CA ILE A 181 0.79 -10.48 -12.78
C ILE A 181 -0.11 -10.88 -13.93
N ASN A 182 0.46 -11.57 -14.92
CA ASN A 182 -0.20 -11.88 -16.18
C ASN A 182 -0.31 -13.40 -16.40
N PRO A 183 -1.45 -13.89 -16.90
CA PRO A 183 -1.57 -15.28 -17.28
C PRO A 183 -0.58 -15.61 -18.41
N ASN A 184 -0.10 -16.84 -18.44
CA ASN A 184 0.80 -17.29 -19.50
C ASN A 184 0.00 -17.54 -20.82
N ARG A 185 0.65 -17.35 -21.98
CA ARG A 185 0.00 -17.46 -23.31
C ARG A 185 -0.61 -18.85 -23.56
N GLN A 186 0.08 -19.90 -23.15
CA GLN A 186 -0.42 -21.28 -23.29
C GLN A 186 -1.69 -21.52 -22.47
N GLY A 187 -1.76 -20.94 -21.28
CA GLY A 187 -2.89 -21.03 -20.37
C GLY A 187 -4.09 -20.25 -20.86
N MET A 188 -3.87 -19.12 -21.53
CA MET A 188 -4.93 -18.41 -22.24
C MET A 188 -5.50 -19.23 -23.40
N GLN A 189 -4.67 -19.93 -24.17
CA GLN A 189 -5.14 -20.85 -25.22
C GLN A 189 -5.96 -22.01 -24.64
N LYS A 190 -5.47 -22.64 -23.56
CA LYS A 190 -6.20 -23.70 -22.85
C LYS A 190 -7.54 -23.19 -22.31
N LEU A 191 -7.56 -21.99 -21.74
CA LEU A 191 -8.77 -21.36 -21.25
C LEU A 191 -9.78 -21.14 -22.39
N GLN A 192 -9.32 -20.66 -23.55
CA GLN A 192 -10.18 -20.49 -24.72
C GLN A 192 -10.79 -21.82 -25.19
N ALA A 193 -10.02 -22.90 -25.16
CA ALA A 193 -10.51 -24.24 -25.48
C ALA A 193 -11.53 -24.73 -24.44
N PHE A 194 -11.24 -24.55 -23.15
CA PHE A 194 -12.12 -24.92 -22.04
C PHE A 194 -13.44 -24.15 -22.06
N GLN A 195 -13.41 -22.85 -22.34
CA GLN A 195 -14.62 -22.01 -22.43
C GLN A 195 -15.64 -22.49 -23.48
N LYS A 196 -15.18 -23.20 -24.53
CA LYS A 196 -16.07 -23.80 -25.54
C LYS A 196 -16.84 -25.02 -25.01
N GLN A 197 -16.33 -25.65 -23.95
CA GLN A 197 -16.94 -26.82 -23.31
C GLN A 197 -17.99 -26.43 -22.26
N ILE A 198 -18.00 -25.16 -21.82
CA ILE A 198 -18.94 -24.67 -20.80
C ILE A 198 -20.36 -24.68 -21.37
N PRO A 199 -21.32 -25.38 -20.73
CA PRO A 199 -22.71 -25.41 -21.18
C PRO A 199 -23.32 -24.01 -21.22
N LYS A 200 -23.99 -23.67 -22.33
CA LYS A 200 -24.65 -22.35 -22.51
C LYS A 200 -25.89 -22.18 -21.63
N VAL A 201 -26.53 -23.28 -21.25
CA VAL A 201 -27.74 -23.33 -20.41
C VAL A 201 -27.51 -24.38 -19.34
N VAL A 202 -27.77 -24.00 -18.09
CA VAL A 202 -27.58 -24.86 -16.91
C VAL A 202 -28.81 -24.77 -16.03
N SER A 203 -29.39 -25.93 -15.69
CA SER A 203 -30.54 -26.05 -14.79
C SER A 203 -30.17 -25.60 -13.38
N GLN A 204 -31.13 -25.09 -12.59
CA GLN A 204 -30.85 -24.54 -11.26
C GLN A 204 -30.17 -25.54 -10.31
N HIS A 205 -30.59 -26.80 -10.34
CA HIS A 205 -30.05 -27.86 -9.47
C HIS A 205 -28.61 -28.26 -9.82
N GLU A 206 -28.14 -27.97 -11.03
CA GLU A 206 -26.78 -28.33 -11.47
C GLU A 206 -25.78 -27.18 -11.34
N ARG A 207 -26.26 -25.97 -11.02
CA ARG A 207 -25.44 -24.75 -11.00
C ARG A 207 -24.24 -24.85 -10.06
N GLU A 208 -24.40 -25.39 -8.86
CA GLU A 208 -23.30 -25.49 -7.89
C GLU A 208 -22.22 -26.48 -8.33
N ARG A 209 -22.62 -27.62 -8.89
CA ARG A 209 -21.69 -28.64 -9.40
C ARG A 209 -20.91 -28.11 -10.61
N ILE A 210 -21.62 -27.49 -11.56
CA ILE A 210 -21.01 -26.91 -12.76
C ILE A 210 -20.17 -25.68 -12.39
N ALA A 211 -20.58 -24.86 -11.42
CA ALA A 211 -19.77 -23.73 -10.94
C ALA A 211 -18.40 -24.20 -10.46
N ARG A 212 -18.35 -25.24 -9.62
CA ARG A 212 -17.11 -25.83 -9.13
C ARG A 212 -16.25 -26.37 -10.27
N TRP A 213 -16.83 -27.21 -11.13
CA TRP A 213 -16.11 -27.74 -12.30
C TRP A 213 -15.57 -26.63 -13.22
N VAL A 214 -16.32 -25.55 -13.41
CA VAL A 214 -15.87 -24.39 -14.18
C VAL A 214 -14.75 -23.64 -13.46
N ALA A 215 -14.83 -23.44 -12.15
CA ALA A 215 -13.76 -22.81 -11.37
C ALA A 215 -12.44 -23.60 -11.51
N ASP A 216 -12.52 -24.91 -11.28
CA ASP A 216 -11.39 -25.82 -11.32
C ASP A 216 -10.79 -25.86 -12.73
N GLY A 217 -11.63 -26.01 -13.76
CA GLY A 217 -11.17 -26.04 -15.15
C GLY A 217 -10.58 -24.72 -15.63
N VAL A 218 -11.06 -23.56 -15.16
CA VAL A 218 -10.41 -22.26 -15.44
C VAL A 218 -9.07 -22.15 -14.72
N HIS A 219 -9.02 -22.54 -13.45
CA HIS A 219 -7.79 -22.51 -12.65
C HIS A 219 -6.70 -23.40 -13.27
N GLU A 220 -7.04 -24.64 -13.63
CA GLU A 220 -6.14 -25.58 -14.32
C GLU A 220 -5.74 -25.10 -15.72
N SER A 221 -6.68 -24.52 -16.47
CA SER A 221 -6.40 -24.01 -17.82
C SER A 221 -5.39 -22.88 -17.80
N LEU A 222 -5.61 -21.87 -16.94
CA LEU A 222 -4.71 -20.71 -16.83
C LEU A 222 -3.32 -21.12 -16.33
N GLY A 223 -3.27 -22.00 -15.33
CA GLY A 223 -2.04 -22.31 -14.62
C GLY A 223 -1.43 -21.08 -13.93
N MET A 224 -0.17 -21.19 -13.52
CA MET A 224 0.52 -20.09 -12.86
C MET A 224 0.65 -18.88 -13.78
N SER A 225 0.32 -17.71 -13.23
CA SER A 225 0.55 -16.41 -13.85
C SER A 225 2.00 -15.98 -13.61
N GLN A 226 2.61 -15.37 -14.62
CA GLN A 226 3.96 -14.85 -14.52
C GLN A 226 3.96 -13.50 -13.81
N VAL A 227 4.89 -13.33 -12.87
CA VAL A 227 5.16 -12.06 -12.20
C VAL A 227 6.36 -11.39 -12.84
N GLN A 228 6.24 -10.09 -13.12
CA GLN A 228 7.33 -9.26 -13.65
C GLN A 228 7.39 -7.94 -12.87
N VAL A 229 8.61 -7.46 -12.60
CA VAL A 229 8.89 -6.20 -11.90
C VAL A 229 9.74 -5.33 -12.82
N PHE A 230 9.50 -4.02 -12.80
CA PHE A 230 10.11 -3.04 -13.68
C PHE A 230 10.64 -1.85 -12.87
N GLY A 231 11.74 -1.27 -13.32
CA GLY A 231 12.35 -0.05 -12.76
C GLY A 231 13.13 -0.26 -11.45
N ILE A 232 12.91 -1.36 -10.73
CA ILE A 232 13.57 -1.71 -9.48
C ILE A 232 13.93 -3.19 -9.42
N SER A 233 14.73 -3.59 -8.43
CA SER A 233 15.01 -5.00 -8.18
C SER A 233 13.78 -5.75 -7.64
N PRO A 234 13.48 -6.96 -8.13
CA PRO A 234 12.39 -7.79 -7.62
C PRO A 234 12.67 -8.41 -6.25
N HIS A 235 13.90 -8.30 -5.73
CA HIS A 235 14.32 -8.84 -4.43
C HIS A 235 14.04 -7.90 -3.24
N THR A 236 13.24 -6.86 -3.46
CA THR A 236 13.02 -5.78 -2.50
C THR A 236 11.64 -5.88 -1.85
N HIS A 237 11.53 -5.37 -0.62
CA HIS A 237 10.25 -5.17 0.04
C HIS A 237 9.30 -4.32 -0.82
N PHE A 238 9.82 -3.26 -1.46
CA PHE A 238 9.13 -2.43 -2.44
C PHE A 238 8.42 -3.27 -3.53
N ALA A 239 9.12 -4.21 -4.16
CA ALA A 239 8.55 -5.07 -5.20
C ALA A 239 7.46 -5.99 -4.64
N HIS A 240 7.69 -6.59 -3.46
CA HIS A 240 6.74 -7.49 -2.81
C HIS A 240 5.41 -6.80 -2.49
N VAL A 241 5.45 -5.59 -1.93
CA VAL A 241 4.25 -4.77 -1.64
C VAL A 241 3.45 -4.47 -2.91
N MET A 242 4.11 -4.08 -4.01
CA MET A 242 3.41 -3.82 -5.27
C MET A 242 2.67 -5.06 -5.78
N ILE A 243 3.32 -6.22 -5.72
CA ILE A 243 2.75 -7.49 -6.18
C ILE A 243 1.61 -7.93 -5.27
N GLU A 244 1.77 -7.85 -3.95
CA GLU A 244 0.72 -8.16 -2.99
C GLU A 244 -0.52 -7.28 -3.22
N ALA A 245 -0.32 -5.96 -3.36
CA ALA A 245 -1.42 -5.02 -3.55
C ALA A 245 -2.24 -5.34 -4.81
N ASP A 246 -1.57 -5.61 -5.94
CA ASP A 246 -2.24 -6.03 -7.19
C ASP A 246 -2.97 -7.37 -7.02
N TYR A 247 -2.30 -8.36 -6.42
CA TYR A 247 -2.86 -9.69 -6.22
C TYR A 247 -4.13 -9.66 -5.37
N ARG A 248 -4.08 -8.96 -4.22
CA ARG A 248 -5.22 -8.81 -3.32
C ARG A 248 -6.34 -7.98 -3.93
N MET A 249 -6.00 -6.92 -4.68
CA MET A 249 -7.00 -6.12 -5.40
C MET A 249 -7.79 -7.00 -6.39
N LYS A 250 -7.14 -7.94 -7.09
CA LYS A 250 -7.84 -8.88 -7.97
C LYS A 250 -8.73 -9.84 -7.20
N ARG A 251 -8.26 -10.36 -6.05
CA ARG A 251 -9.06 -11.24 -5.18
C ARG A 251 -10.31 -10.55 -4.68
N ILE A 252 -10.21 -9.28 -4.27
CA ILE A 252 -11.35 -8.43 -3.88
C ILE A 252 -12.29 -8.22 -5.06
N ALA A 253 -11.77 -7.93 -6.26
CA ALA A 253 -12.57 -7.69 -7.45
C ALA A 253 -13.52 -8.85 -7.75
N VAL A 254 -12.99 -10.08 -7.72
CA VAL A 254 -13.76 -11.29 -8.03
C VAL A 254 -14.50 -11.86 -6.81
N GLY A 255 -14.29 -11.33 -5.61
CA GLY A 255 -14.95 -11.78 -4.38
C GLY A 255 -14.33 -13.05 -3.75
N VAL A 256 -13.06 -13.34 -4.02
CA VAL A 256 -12.28 -14.38 -3.29
C VAL A 256 -11.81 -13.84 -1.94
N GLU A 257 -11.51 -12.55 -1.89
CA GLU A 257 -11.18 -11.83 -0.65
C GLU A 257 -12.29 -10.83 -0.35
N GLN A 258 -12.71 -10.75 0.91
CA GLN A 258 -13.66 -9.73 1.34
C GLN A 258 -12.98 -8.37 1.33
N PRO A 259 -13.62 -7.30 0.81
CA PRO A 259 -13.03 -5.98 0.87
C PRO A 259 -12.85 -5.55 2.33
N PRO A 260 -11.75 -4.87 2.68
CA PRO A 260 -11.48 -4.46 4.05
C PRO A 260 -12.43 -3.36 4.56
N VAL A 261 -13.14 -2.70 3.64
CA VAL A 261 -14.19 -1.70 3.92
C VAL A 261 -15.38 -1.90 2.98
N ARG A 262 -16.53 -1.31 3.31
CA ARG A 262 -17.72 -1.41 2.45
C ARG A 262 -17.48 -0.69 1.12
N MET A 263 -17.44 -1.45 0.04
CA MET A 263 -17.26 -0.92 -1.31
C MET A 263 -17.97 -1.77 -2.37
N THR A 264 -18.14 -1.22 -3.57
CA THR A 264 -18.69 -1.96 -4.69
C THR A 264 -17.60 -2.80 -5.33
N THR A 265 -17.64 -4.13 -5.20
CA THR A 265 -16.73 -5.04 -5.92
C THR A 265 -17.20 -5.28 -7.37
N PHE A 266 -16.28 -5.72 -8.24
CA PHE A 266 -16.63 -6.05 -9.61
C PHE A 266 -17.66 -7.19 -9.68
N SER A 267 -17.46 -8.26 -8.90
CA SER A 267 -18.40 -9.39 -8.84
C SER A 267 -19.79 -8.95 -8.37
N ALA A 268 -19.88 -8.04 -7.40
CA ALA A 268 -21.16 -7.48 -6.97
C ALA A 268 -21.84 -6.65 -8.06
N ALA A 269 -21.09 -5.79 -8.76
CA ALA A 269 -21.62 -4.89 -9.80
C ALA A 269 -21.93 -5.58 -11.14
N LEU A 270 -21.34 -6.74 -11.42
CA LEU A 270 -21.53 -7.45 -12.69
C LEU A 270 -22.98 -7.94 -12.84
N THR A 271 -23.69 -7.51 -13.88
CA THR A 271 -25.09 -7.95 -14.12
C THR A 271 -25.19 -9.00 -15.23
N THR A 272 -24.35 -8.89 -16.25
CA THR A 272 -24.24 -9.84 -17.36
C THR A 272 -22.78 -10.14 -17.65
N ALA A 273 -22.40 -11.42 -17.62
CA ALA A 273 -21.07 -11.86 -18.04
C ALA A 273 -21.06 -12.15 -19.56
N ARG A 274 -20.00 -11.77 -20.25
CA ARG A 274 -19.75 -12.16 -21.65
C ARG A 274 -18.58 -13.14 -21.68
N ASN A 275 -18.75 -14.26 -22.38
CA ASN A 275 -17.67 -15.23 -22.58
C ASN A 275 -16.52 -14.55 -23.33
N GLY A 276 -15.28 -14.75 -22.86
CA GLY A 276 -14.09 -14.15 -23.44
C GLY A 276 -13.88 -12.66 -23.13
N ALA A 277 -14.76 -12.02 -22.35
CA ALA A 277 -14.51 -10.65 -21.89
C ALA A 277 -13.45 -10.66 -20.78
N LEU A 278 -12.36 -9.97 -21.04
CA LEU A 278 -11.20 -9.86 -20.19
C LEU A 278 -11.13 -8.43 -19.63
N GLN A 279 -10.91 -8.29 -18.31
CA GLN A 279 -10.76 -6.97 -17.67
C GLN A 279 -9.40 -6.87 -17.00
N ARG A 280 -8.68 -5.79 -17.29
CA ARG A 280 -7.45 -5.39 -16.61
C ARG A 280 -7.76 -4.35 -15.55
N TRP A 281 -7.14 -4.49 -14.38
CA TRP A 281 -7.08 -3.46 -13.34
C TRP A 281 -5.64 -3.21 -12.94
N TRP A 282 -5.26 -1.96 -12.70
CA TRP A 282 -3.91 -1.66 -12.21
C TRP A 282 -3.90 -0.37 -11.40
N PHE A 283 -2.97 -0.29 -10.45
CA PHE A 283 -2.79 0.93 -9.66
C PHE A 283 -1.93 1.94 -10.40
N THR A 284 -2.30 3.22 -10.29
CA THR A 284 -1.48 4.36 -10.70
C THR A 284 -1.48 5.44 -9.62
N PRO A 285 -0.46 6.32 -9.57
CA PRO A 285 -0.52 7.53 -8.76
C PRO A 285 -1.79 8.35 -9.05
N SER A 286 -2.31 9.02 -8.01
CA SER A 286 -3.47 9.91 -8.05
C SER A 286 -3.13 11.24 -7.37
N TYR A 287 -2.21 11.98 -8.00
CA TYR A 287 -1.81 13.32 -7.59
C TYR A 287 -2.08 14.25 -8.78
N ASP A 288 -3.02 15.17 -8.62
CA ASP A 288 -3.36 16.16 -9.66
C ASP A 288 -2.26 17.22 -9.78
N SER A 289 -1.58 17.51 -8.67
CA SER A 289 -0.44 18.42 -8.56
C SER A 289 0.34 18.13 -7.27
N VAL A 290 1.60 18.57 -7.21
CA VAL A 290 2.30 18.80 -5.93
C VAL A 290 2.32 20.30 -5.64
N ARG A 291 2.28 20.66 -4.37
CA ARG A 291 2.51 22.05 -3.95
C ARG A 291 3.97 22.25 -3.62
N ALA A 292 4.55 23.37 -4.05
CA ALA A 292 5.92 23.71 -3.71
C ALA A 292 6.06 25.20 -3.41
N SER A 293 7.03 25.54 -2.58
CA SER A 293 7.42 26.94 -2.39
C SER A 293 7.95 27.54 -3.71
N PRO A 294 7.84 28.87 -3.91
CA PRO A 294 8.35 29.53 -5.11
C PRO A 294 9.86 29.29 -5.36
N ASP A 295 10.65 29.15 -4.29
CA ASP A 295 12.10 28.84 -4.36
C ASP A 295 12.41 27.35 -4.65
N ARG A 296 11.37 26.50 -4.70
CA ARG A 296 11.44 25.04 -4.87
C ARG A 296 12.22 24.30 -3.77
N LEU A 297 12.41 24.93 -2.61
CA LEU A 297 13.08 24.35 -1.45
C LEU A 297 12.11 23.70 -0.44
N ALA A 298 10.80 23.75 -0.69
CA ALA A 298 9.79 23.02 0.07
C ALA A 298 8.78 22.40 -0.89
N MET A 299 8.37 21.16 -0.62
CA MET A 299 7.29 20.48 -1.34
C MET A 299 6.33 19.83 -0.34
N GLN A 300 5.03 19.89 -0.66
CA GLN A 300 3.98 19.15 0.01
C GLN A 300 3.31 18.21 -0.99
N ILE A 301 3.10 16.97 -0.55
CA ILE A 301 2.40 15.96 -1.35
C ILE A 301 0.89 16.13 -1.12
N THR A 302 0.14 16.38 -2.18
CA THR A 302 -1.31 16.61 -2.16
C THR A 302 -2.05 15.60 -3.03
N GLY A 303 -3.13 15.00 -2.53
CA GLY A 303 -3.96 14.06 -3.29
C GLY A 303 -4.32 12.78 -2.55
N GLN A 304 -5.13 11.94 -3.20
CA GLN A 304 -5.60 10.64 -2.67
C GLN A 304 -4.50 9.56 -2.67
N GLY A 305 -3.40 9.81 -3.39
CA GLY A 305 -2.22 8.97 -3.39
C GLY A 305 -2.22 7.98 -4.54
N VAL A 306 -3.15 7.03 -4.53
CA VAL A 306 -3.22 5.96 -5.53
C VAL A 306 -4.67 5.79 -5.99
N GLN A 307 -4.84 5.51 -7.28
CA GLN A 307 -6.12 5.20 -7.89
C GLN A 307 -6.06 3.86 -8.61
N LEU A 308 -7.21 3.21 -8.72
CA LEU A 308 -7.38 1.99 -9.51
C LEU A 308 -7.88 2.35 -10.91
N GLN A 309 -7.13 1.96 -11.93
CA GLN A 309 -7.49 2.09 -13.34
C GLN A 309 -8.09 0.80 -13.87
N THR A 310 -8.83 0.89 -14.99
CA THR A 310 -9.39 -0.29 -15.64
C THR A 310 -9.51 -0.17 -17.15
N GLU A 311 -9.32 -1.29 -17.84
CA GLU A 311 -9.37 -1.38 -19.29
C GLU A 311 -9.93 -2.75 -19.73
N ASN A 312 -10.68 -2.76 -20.84
CA ASN A 312 -11.11 -4.00 -21.45
C ASN A 312 -9.98 -4.57 -22.30
N LYS A 313 -9.82 -5.89 -22.27
CA LYS A 313 -8.92 -6.60 -23.15
C LYS A 313 -9.68 -7.57 -24.05
N ASP A 314 -9.08 -7.90 -25.18
CA ASP A 314 -9.48 -8.97 -26.08
C ASP A 314 -8.39 -10.05 -26.11
N MET A 315 -8.83 -11.31 -26.17
CA MET A 315 -7.94 -12.46 -26.36
C MET A 315 -7.97 -12.87 -27.83
N LEU A 316 -6.80 -12.84 -28.47
CA LEU A 316 -6.63 -13.30 -29.84
C LEU A 316 -6.60 -14.83 -29.91
N PRO A 317 -6.83 -15.44 -31.09
CA PRO A 317 -6.84 -16.91 -31.26
C PRO A 317 -5.53 -17.59 -30.84
N ASP A 318 -4.43 -16.85 -30.86
CA ASP A 318 -3.10 -17.33 -30.48
C ASP A 318 -2.83 -17.19 -28.96
N GLY A 319 -3.83 -16.79 -28.17
CA GLY A 319 -3.75 -16.59 -26.72
C GLY A 319 -3.10 -15.28 -26.29
N SER A 320 -2.70 -14.40 -27.22
CA SER A 320 -2.23 -13.05 -26.86
C SER A 320 -3.39 -12.16 -26.40
N ILE A 321 -3.08 -11.20 -25.53
CA ILE A 321 -4.05 -10.26 -24.95
C ILE A 321 -3.74 -8.87 -25.49
N VAL A 322 -4.74 -8.23 -26.10
CA VAL A 322 -4.63 -6.88 -26.67
C VAL A 322 -5.67 -5.95 -26.07
N ASP A 323 -5.43 -4.65 -26.20
CA ASP A 323 -6.37 -3.61 -25.78
C ASP A 323 -7.63 -3.73 -26.64
N ALA A 324 -8.79 -3.80 -25.99
CA ALA A 324 -10.04 -3.83 -26.71
C ALA A 324 -10.43 -2.40 -27.09
N ASP A 325 -10.82 -2.17 -28.34
CA ASP A 325 -11.32 -0.88 -28.83
C ASP A 325 -12.77 -0.62 -28.34
N ARG A 326 -12.94 -0.58 -27.02
CA ARG A 326 -14.22 -0.33 -26.35
C ARG A 326 -14.03 0.11 -24.91
N LYS A 327 -14.88 1.04 -24.47
CA LYS A 327 -14.89 1.54 -23.09
C LYS A 327 -15.05 0.40 -22.07
N PRO A 328 -14.42 0.50 -20.87
CA PRO A 328 -14.57 -0.49 -19.81
C PRO A 328 -16.02 -0.83 -19.47
N THR A 329 -16.29 -2.02 -18.96
CA THR A 329 -17.67 -2.37 -18.53
C THR A 329 -18.16 -1.46 -17.39
N ARG A 330 -19.49 -1.30 -17.22
CA ARG A 330 -20.05 -0.54 -16.09
C ARG A 330 -19.59 -1.10 -14.75
N ALA A 331 -19.52 -2.42 -14.62
CA ALA A 331 -19.06 -3.08 -13.40
C ALA A 331 -17.58 -2.80 -13.12
N ALA A 332 -16.72 -2.83 -14.15
CA ALA A 332 -15.30 -2.53 -13.99
C ALA A 332 -15.05 -1.08 -13.61
N ARG A 333 -15.76 -0.13 -14.23
CA ARG A 333 -15.70 1.27 -13.81
C ARG A 333 -16.21 1.46 -12.39
N ALA A 334 -17.33 0.84 -12.03
CA ALA A 334 -17.88 0.95 -10.69
C ALA A 334 -16.91 0.43 -9.62
N TYR A 335 -16.22 -0.68 -9.88
CA TYR A 335 -15.17 -1.19 -8.99
C TYR A 335 -13.98 -0.23 -8.90
N ALA A 336 -13.42 0.18 -10.03
CA ALA A 336 -12.30 1.11 -10.09
C ALA A 336 -12.61 2.42 -9.34
N THR A 337 -13.74 3.05 -9.65
CA THR A 337 -14.20 4.28 -8.97
C THR A 337 -14.42 4.05 -7.48
N SER A 338 -15.10 2.96 -7.09
CA SER A 338 -15.36 2.68 -5.68
C SER A 338 -14.07 2.40 -4.91
N PHE A 339 -13.09 1.71 -5.51
CA PHE A 339 -11.79 1.43 -4.87
C PHE A 339 -11.01 2.74 -4.67
N THR A 340 -10.92 3.57 -5.71
CA THR A 340 -10.24 4.87 -5.63
C THR A 340 -10.88 5.79 -4.58
N GLN A 341 -12.20 5.92 -4.58
CA GLN A 341 -12.92 6.77 -3.61
C GLN A 341 -12.77 6.29 -2.16
N GLN A 342 -12.61 4.99 -1.95
CA GLN A 342 -12.47 4.39 -0.62
C GLN A 342 -11.00 4.13 -0.26
N TYR A 343 -10.04 4.61 -1.06
CA TYR A 343 -8.64 4.22 -0.92
C TYR A 343 -8.04 4.62 0.45
N ASP A 344 -8.45 5.76 1.01
CA ASP A 344 -8.04 6.18 2.35
C ASP A 344 -8.51 5.19 3.43
N ASP A 345 -9.78 4.78 3.38
CA ASP A 345 -10.34 3.84 4.34
C ASP A 345 -9.78 2.42 4.15
N ILE A 346 -9.56 2.01 2.89
CA ILE A 346 -8.88 0.76 2.54
C ILE A 346 -7.45 0.74 3.09
N ALA A 347 -6.71 1.83 2.93
CA ALA A 347 -5.34 1.96 3.44
C ALA A 347 -5.29 1.98 4.98
N ASN A 348 -6.31 2.55 5.64
CA ASN A 348 -6.45 2.47 7.10
C ASN A 348 -6.72 1.03 7.58
N ALA A 349 -7.53 0.27 6.83
CA ALA A 349 -7.93 -1.08 7.21
C ALA A 349 -6.95 -2.18 6.75
N SER A 350 -6.09 -1.91 5.78
CA SER A 350 -5.18 -2.91 5.19
C SER A 350 -3.82 -2.30 4.86
N ALA A 351 -2.82 -2.69 5.65
CA ALA A 351 -1.48 -2.11 5.64
C ALA A 351 -0.83 -2.09 4.25
N VAL A 352 -1.00 -3.14 3.43
CA VAL A 352 -0.39 -3.21 2.09
C VAL A 352 -0.78 -2.03 1.18
N TYR A 353 -2.01 -1.52 1.30
CA TYR A 353 -2.46 -0.38 0.49
C TYR A 353 -1.94 0.94 1.04
N ALA A 354 -1.74 1.07 2.36
CA ALA A 354 -0.99 2.19 2.91
C ALA A 354 0.48 2.14 2.48
N GLN A 355 1.12 0.97 2.50
CA GLN A 355 2.49 0.79 2.01
C GLN A 355 2.58 1.17 0.52
N LEU A 356 1.68 0.70 -0.34
CA LEU A 356 1.67 1.08 -1.76
C LEU A 356 1.64 2.61 -1.97
N ARG A 357 0.89 3.34 -1.14
CA ARG A 357 0.93 4.80 -1.14
C ARG A 357 2.29 5.36 -0.74
N GLN A 358 2.86 4.85 0.36
CA GLN A 358 4.18 5.28 0.85
C GLN A 358 5.27 5.06 -0.20
N LEU A 359 5.24 3.92 -0.90
CA LEU A 359 6.13 3.62 -2.02
C LEU A 359 5.99 4.66 -3.15
N THR A 360 4.76 5.05 -3.45
CA THR A 360 4.49 6.10 -4.44
C THR A 360 4.99 7.47 -3.99
N ASP A 361 4.73 7.83 -2.72
CA ASP A 361 5.22 9.08 -2.11
C ASP A 361 6.76 9.14 -2.15
N PHE A 362 7.45 8.04 -1.84
CA PHE A 362 8.91 7.96 -1.91
C PHE A 362 9.44 8.21 -3.32
N LEU A 363 8.83 7.61 -4.35
CA LEU A 363 9.24 7.84 -5.73
C LEU A 363 9.01 9.30 -6.16
N ILE A 364 7.91 9.93 -5.72
CA ILE A 364 7.65 11.36 -5.98
C ILE A 364 8.70 12.24 -5.29
N VAL A 365 9.03 11.95 -4.03
CA VAL A 365 10.09 12.63 -3.30
C VAL A 365 11.43 12.50 -4.03
N ALA A 366 11.84 11.28 -4.37
CA ALA A 366 13.12 11.04 -5.06
C ALA A 366 13.16 11.72 -6.44
N ALA A 367 12.05 11.70 -7.19
CA ALA A 367 11.90 12.42 -8.45
C ALA A 367 12.03 13.94 -8.27
N TYR A 368 11.44 14.51 -7.20
CA TYR A 368 11.52 15.93 -6.91
C TYR A 368 12.94 16.36 -6.53
N LEU A 369 13.61 15.59 -5.67
CA LEU A 369 15.01 15.79 -5.28
C LEU A 369 15.92 15.86 -6.51
N ARG A 370 15.77 14.91 -7.44
CA ARG A 370 16.53 14.89 -8.70
C ARG A 370 16.16 16.07 -9.60
N LYS A 371 14.87 16.34 -9.81
CA LYS A 371 14.37 17.40 -10.70
C LYS A 371 14.87 18.79 -10.31
N HIS A 372 14.98 19.06 -9.00
CA HIS A 372 15.40 20.36 -8.47
C HIS A 372 16.85 20.38 -7.96
N ASP A 373 17.62 19.32 -8.25
CA ASP A 373 19.03 19.19 -7.93
C ASP A 373 19.34 19.43 -6.44
N TRP A 374 18.51 18.87 -5.55
CA TRP A 374 18.67 19.04 -4.11
C TRP A 374 19.98 18.41 -3.60
N TYR A 375 20.49 17.39 -4.29
CA TYR A 375 21.79 16.77 -3.98
C TYR A 375 22.93 17.77 -4.07
N ALA A 376 23.10 18.44 -5.22
CA ALA A 376 24.17 19.42 -5.39
C ALA A 376 23.94 20.67 -4.53
N ARG A 377 22.70 21.15 -4.43
CA ARG A 377 22.35 22.33 -3.61
C ARG A 377 22.67 22.18 -2.13
N THR A 378 22.64 20.95 -1.61
CA THR A 378 22.95 20.65 -0.21
C THR A 378 24.36 20.07 -0.02
N ASN A 379 25.13 19.95 -1.10
CA ASN A 379 26.41 19.22 -1.12
C ASN A 379 26.27 17.82 -0.50
N TRP A 380 25.13 17.16 -0.72
CA TRP A 380 24.85 15.85 -0.16
C TRP A 380 25.39 14.74 -1.07
N ASP A 381 26.43 14.06 -0.58
CA ASP A 381 26.97 12.86 -1.21
C ASP A 381 26.17 11.62 -0.81
N ALA A 382 25.20 11.27 -1.65
CA ALA A 382 24.32 10.13 -1.43
C ALA A 382 24.88 8.81 -2.02
N ARG A 383 26.17 8.74 -2.40
CA ARG A 383 26.76 7.56 -3.05
C ARG A 383 26.62 6.28 -2.22
N ASP A 384 26.86 6.35 -0.92
CA ASP A 384 26.74 5.17 -0.03
C ASP A 384 25.32 4.60 -0.05
N TRP A 385 24.31 5.48 -0.02
CA TRP A 385 22.90 5.06 -0.07
C TRP A 385 22.50 4.50 -1.44
N MET A 386 23.26 4.79 -2.49
CA MET A 386 23.07 4.20 -3.82
C MET A 386 23.74 2.83 -3.97
N ASP A 387 24.67 2.49 -3.09
CA ASP A 387 25.39 1.22 -3.11
C ASP A 387 24.66 0.15 -2.30
N GLU A 388 24.46 -1.02 -2.90
CA GLU A 388 23.90 -2.20 -2.25
C GLU A 388 24.80 -2.73 -1.14
N SER A 389 26.12 -2.50 -1.22
CA SER A 389 27.10 -2.96 -0.24
C SER A 389 26.98 -2.23 1.11
N PHE A 390 26.55 -0.96 1.10
CA PHE A 390 26.36 -0.16 2.30
C PHE A 390 25.10 -0.55 3.06
N TYR A 391 23.98 -0.69 2.34
CA TYR A 391 22.71 -1.14 2.92
C TYR A 391 21.97 -2.03 1.92
N SER A 392 21.90 -3.32 2.23
CA SER A 392 21.28 -4.28 1.33
C SER A 392 19.75 -4.19 1.40
N VAL A 393 19.13 -4.01 0.24
CA VAL A 393 17.67 -4.05 0.06
C VAL A 393 17.22 -5.26 -0.76
N ASN A 394 18.16 -5.96 -1.41
CA ASN A 394 17.92 -7.18 -2.19
C ASN A 394 17.92 -8.44 -1.31
N THR A 395 17.08 -8.43 -0.27
CA THR A 395 17.09 -9.45 0.78
C THR A 395 15.97 -10.49 0.65
N LEU A 396 15.01 -10.30 -0.27
CA LEU A 396 13.84 -11.15 -0.42
C LEU A 396 13.94 -12.09 -1.63
N PRO A 397 13.23 -13.23 -1.62
CA PRO A 397 13.15 -14.10 -2.80
C PRO A 397 12.50 -13.35 -3.96
N LYS A 398 12.98 -13.61 -5.18
CA LYS A 398 12.41 -13.04 -6.41
C LYS A 398 11.03 -13.62 -6.66
N PRO A 399 9.97 -12.80 -6.78
CA PRO A 399 8.67 -13.26 -7.25
C PRO A 399 8.74 -13.69 -8.72
N ILE A 400 8.31 -14.91 -9.02
CA ILE A 400 8.32 -15.49 -10.37
C ILE A 400 6.89 -15.84 -10.81
N ASN A 401 6.11 -16.47 -9.93
CA ASN A 401 4.82 -17.04 -10.28
C ASN A 401 3.75 -16.69 -9.24
N ALA A 402 2.51 -16.55 -9.69
CA ALA A 402 1.35 -16.40 -8.82
C ALA A 402 0.20 -17.32 -9.27
N PRO A 403 -0.52 -17.95 -8.31
CA PRO A 403 -1.73 -18.70 -8.63
C PRO A 403 -2.77 -17.80 -9.33
N PRO A 404 -3.48 -18.28 -10.35
CA PRO A 404 -4.48 -17.47 -11.02
C PRO A 404 -5.63 -17.15 -10.05
N VAL A 405 -6.03 -15.89 -10.00
CA VAL A 405 -7.16 -15.45 -9.17
C VAL A 405 -8.46 -15.75 -9.92
N VAL A 406 -9.11 -16.85 -9.55
CA VAL A 406 -10.33 -17.34 -10.19
C VAL A 406 -11.46 -17.40 -9.17
N ASN A 407 -12.61 -16.87 -9.54
CA ASN A 407 -13.87 -17.15 -8.86
C ASN A 407 -14.94 -17.46 -9.91
N ALA A 408 -15.49 -18.67 -9.89
CA ALA A 408 -16.63 -18.99 -10.73
C ALA A 408 -17.92 -18.66 -9.98
N PHE A 409 -18.46 -17.48 -10.25
CA PHE A 409 -19.78 -17.09 -9.74
C PHE A 409 -20.77 -16.91 -10.90
N TRP A 410 -21.98 -17.42 -10.72
CA TRP A 410 -23.06 -17.26 -11.68
C TRP A 410 -23.66 -15.85 -11.59
N LYS A 411 -23.52 -15.06 -12.65
CA LYS A 411 -24.40 -13.92 -12.94
C LYS A 411 -25.16 -14.25 -14.22
N GLN A 412 -26.40 -14.73 -14.06
CA GLN A 412 -27.17 -15.43 -15.11
C GLN A 412 -26.53 -16.76 -15.53
N HIS A 413 -26.22 -16.97 -16.83
CA HIS A 413 -25.74 -18.24 -17.41
C HIS A 413 -24.25 -18.23 -17.82
N ARG A 414 -23.40 -17.32 -17.33
CA ARG A 414 -22.04 -17.12 -17.89
C ARG A 414 -20.96 -16.82 -16.85
N LEU A 415 -19.73 -17.24 -17.17
CA LEU A 415 -18.51 -17.12 -16.38
C LEU A 415 -17.68 -15.90 -16.79
N PHE A 416 -16.99 -15.29 -15.83
CA PHE A 416 -16.01 -14.23 -16.07
C PHE A 416 -14.62 -14.62 -15.56
N VAL A 417 -13.58 -14.27 -16.33
CA VAL A 417 -12.18 -14.47 -15.94
C VAL A 417 -11.47 -13.11 -16.02
N PRO A 418 -10.87 -12.61 -14.93
CA PRO A 418 -10.11 -11.37 -14.98
C PRO A 418 -8.83 -11.54 -15.81
N ALA A 419 -8.37 -10.48 -16.46
CA ALA A 419 -7.20 -10.51 -17.33
C ALA A 419 -6.16 -9.50 -16.93
N GLY A 420 -5.14 -10.00 -16.23
CA GLY A 420 -3.95 -9.23 -15.92
C GLY A 420 -4.22 -8.08 -14.95
N GLY A 421 -3.12 -7.50 -14.52
CA GLY A 421 -3.12 -6.31 -13.67
C GLY A 421 -1.71 -5.95 -13.26
N GLY A 422 -1.59 -4.98 -12.37
CA GLY A 422 -0.29 -4.57 -11.90
C GLY A 422 -0.29 -3.25 -11.14
N VAL A 423 0.90 -2.72 -11.00
CA VAL A 423 1.18 -1.38 -10.49
C VAL A 423 1.99 -0.65 -11.55
N SER A 424 1.64 0.61 -11.80
CA SER A 424 2.28 1.48 -12.76
C SER A 424 2.51 2.85 -12.13
N ILE A 425 3.75 3.12 -11.74
CA ILE A 425 4.14 4.37 -11.10
C ILE A 425 5.11 5.10 -12.02
N VAL A 426 4.67 6.25 -12.51
CA VAL A 426 5.51 7.24 -13.20
C VAL A 426 5.49 8.48 -12.33
N ALA A 427 6.46 8.62 -11.43
CA ALA A 427 6.41 9.65 -10.39
C ALA A 427 6.53 11.06 -10.97
N GLU A 428 7.22 11.22 -12.10
CA GLU A 428 7.39 12.49 -12.81
C GLU A 428 6.05 13.12 -13.22
N LYS A 429 5.00 12.32 -13.45
CA LYS A 429 3.67 12.84 -13.78
C LYS A 429 3.09 13.72 -12.68
N ALA A 430 3.34 13.37 -11.41
CA ALA A 430 2.92 14.20 -10.28
C ALA A 430 3.66 15.55 -10.23
N LEU A 431 4.78 15.66 -10.95
CA LEU A 431 5.64 16.85 -10.99
C LEU A 431 5.46 17.67 -12.27
N GLU A 432 4.58 17.26 -13.19
CA GLU A 432 4.27 18.03 -14.41
C GLU A 432 3.55 19.34 -14.08
N VAL A 433 2.66 19.30 -13.08
CA VAL A 433 1.95 20.47 -12.54
C VAL A 433 2.41 20.69 -11.10
N ILE A 434 3.10 21.81 -10.87
CA ILE A 434 3.54 22.24 -9.54
C ILE A 434 2.80 23.52 -9.19
N GLU A 435 1.98 23.48 -8.13
CA GLU A 435 1.28 24.63 -7.59
C GLU A 435 2.19 25.41 -6.63
N ASP A 436 2.30 26.72 -6.85
CA ASP A 436 3.07 27.59 -5.95
C ASP A 436 2.31 27.84 -4.65
N ASP A 437 2.98 27.57 -3.52
CA ASP A 437 2.47 27.82 -2.18
C ASP A 437 3.55 28.49 -1.31
N ALA A 438 3.45 29.82 -1.16
CA ALA A 438 4.39 30.61 -0.38
C ALA A 438 4.35 30.27 1.13
N SER A 439 3.25 29.67 1.63
CA SER A 439 3.17 29.26 3.03
C SER A 439 4.16 28.14 3.38
N LEU A 440 4.57 27.34 2.39
CA LEU A 440 5.58 26.30 2.56
C LEU A 440 6.97 26.88 2.84
N ALA A 441 7.32 28.03 2.25
CA ALA A 441 8.57 28.72 2.56
C ALA A 441 8.57 29.24 4.00
N LEU A 442 7.45 29.79 4.47
CA LEU A 442 7.29 30.23 5.85
C LEU A 442 7.36 29.05 6.83
N ALA A 443 6.68 27.93 6.52
CA ALA A 443 6.74 26.72 7.32
C ALA A 443 8.17 26.16 7.41
N ARG A 444 8.91 26.17 6.30
CA ARG A 444 10.32 25.76 6.24
C ARG A 444 11.21 26.65 7.10
N ASN A 445 11.07 27.97 7.01
CA ASN A 445 11.91 28.92 7.73
C ASN A 445 11.63 28.93 9.24
N ASN A 446 10.38 28.65 9.66
CA ASN A 446 9.98 28.61 11.06
C ASN A 446 10.21 27.24 11.72
N LEU A 447 10.67 26.24 10.96
CA LEU A 447 10.91 24.92 11.51
C LEU A 447 12.08 24.95 12.50
N HIS A 448 11.82 24.64 13.76
CA HIS A 448 12.89 24.45 14.73
C HIS A 448 13.80 23.29 14.29
N ARG A 449 15.11 23.49 14.35
CA ARG A 449 16.13 22.48 14.01
C ARG A 449 17.10 22.31 15.17
N PRO A 450 17.23 21.09 15.72
CA PRO A 450 18.17 20.81 16.80
C PRO A 450 19.62 20.76 16.28
N ASN A 451 20.56 20.62 17.22
CA ASN A 451 21.98 20.39 16.96
C ASN A 451 22.21 19.30 15.91
N GLN A 452 23.36 19.35 15.24
CA GLN A 452 23.64 18.54 14.04
C GLN A 452 23.64 17.02 14.28
N ASP A 453 23.84 16.57 15.53
CA ASP A 453 23.90 15.14 15.87
C ASP A 453 22.53 14.45 15.87
N ALA A 454 21.44 15.22 16.03
CA ALA A 454 20.09 14.67 16.01
C ALA A 454 19.57 14.55 14.57
N TRP A 455 19.33 13.32 14.12
CA TRP A 455 18.78 13.03 12.80
C TRP A 455 17.24 13.00 12.73
N TRP A 456 16.54 13.00 13.88
CA TRP A 456 15.09 13.15 13.95
C TRP A 456 14.63 13.94 15.18
N TRP A 457 13.46 14.59 15.09
CA TRP A 457 12.85 15.36 16.18
C TRP A 457 11.35 15.60 15.93
N ASP A 458 10.63 16.09 16.94
CA ASP A 458 9.18 16.34 16.89
C ASP A 458 8.76 17.80 16.68
#